data_AF-A0A4Q6AKV7-F1
#
_entry.id   AF-A0A4Q6AKV7-F1
#
_cell.length_a   1.000
_cell.length_b   1.000
_cell.length_c   1.000
_cell.angle_alpha   90.00
_cell.angle_beta   90.00
_cell.angle_gamma   90.00
#
_symmetry.space_group_name_H-M   'P 1'
#
loop_
_entity.id
_entity.type
_entity.pdbx_description
1 polymer ?
#
loop_
_entity_poly.entity_id
_entity_poly.type
_entity_poly.pdbx_seq_one_letter_code
_entity_poly.pdbx_strand_id
1 'polypeptide(L)'
;MADVKTATAARPSGTPRAAGKPKNSNSFWINLVIVLACVGIGQAIFHVVLGDKSHFEGGDYHKPIDWMGNMHSGGPIVPLLMAMFMIMLAFVIERAITILKAKGKTNGGEFVRKVQYHLANKNVDAALAECDKQSGSVGNVMKAGLHAYKEMITNTE
;
A
#
# COMPACT_ATOMS: atom_id res chain seq x y z
N MET A 1 36.39 -18.89 6.88
CA MET A 1 35.90 -18.10 5.72
C MET A 1 35.99 -19.04 4.52
N ALA A 2 34.87 -19.63 4.11
CA ALA A 2 34.85 -20.65 3.06
C ALA A 2 34.20 -20.05 1.80
N ASP A 3 34.96 -20.13 0.72
CA ASP A 3 34.74 -19.59 -0.60
C ASP A 3 33.48 -20.19 -1.25
N VAL A 4 32.46 -19.36 -1.52
CA VAL A 4 31.28 -19.77 -2.31
C VAL A 4 31.63 -19.54 -3.77
N LYS A 5 32.22 -20.57 -4.37
CA LYS A 5 32.43 -20.66 -5.81
C LYS A 5 31.07 -20.70 -6.51
N THR A 6 30.72 -19.59 -7.13
CA THR A 6 29.61 -19.44 -8.09
C THR A 6 29.70 -20.54 -9.15
N ALA A 7 28.88 -21.57 -9.02
CA ALA A 7 28.64 -22.54 -10.09
C ALA A 7 27.51 -22.00 -10.96
N THR A 8 27.88 -21.24 -12.00
CA THR A 8 27.05 -21.03 -13.18
C THR A 8 26.87 -22.38 -13.90
N ALA A 9 25.80 -23.10 -13.56
CA ALA A 9 25.33 -24.21 -14.36
C ALA A 9 24.31 -23.68 -15.38
N ALA A 10 24.73 -23.57 -16.64
CA ALA A 10 23.88 -23.27 -17.77
C ALA A 10 23.03 -24.50 -18.15
N ARG A 11 21.71 -24.32 -18.29
CA ARG A 11 20.80 -25.20 -19.08
C ARG A 11 19.41 -24.56 -19.24
N PRO A 12 18.58 -25.02 -20.19
CA PRO A 12 18.51 -24.61 -21.59
C PRO A 12 17.38 -23.61 -21.86
N SER A 13 17.42 -23.00 -23.05
CA SER A 13 16.38 -22.17 -23.66
C SER A 13 15.02 -22.88 -23.70
N GLY A 14 14.07 -22.43 -22.89
CA GLY A 14 12.68 -22.84 -22.90
C GLY A 14 11.82 -21.75 -22.29
N THR A 15 10.97 -21.15 -23.12
CA THR A 15 9.84 -20.24 -22.85
C THR A 15 10.04 -19.22 -21.72
N PRO A 16 10.02 -17.89 -21.97
CA PRO A 16 9.99 -16.92 -20.87
C PRO A 16 8.77 -17.22 -20.01
N ARG A 17 9.00 -17.81 -18.83
CA ARG A 17 7.97 -18.10 -17.84
C ARG A 17 7.37 -16.75 -17.52
N ALA A 18 6.18 -16.49 -18.03
CA ALA A 18 5.56 -15.18 -17.97
C ALA A 18 5.53 -14.74 -16.51
N ALA A 19 6.43 -13.83 -16.15
CA ALA A 19 6.33 -13.07 -14.92
C ALA A 19 4.91 -12.54 -14.93
N GLY A 20 4.09 -13.00 -13.98
CA GLY A 20 2.64 -12.80 -13.98
C GLY A 20 2.34 -11.37 -14.41
N LYS A 21 1.57 -11.23 -15.50
CA LYS A 21 1.27 -9.96 -16.18
C LYS A 21 1.22 -8.85 -15.13
N PRO A 22 2.11 -7.82 -15.17
CA PRO A 22 2.03 -6.73 -14.22
C PRO A 22 0.64 -6.15 -14.37
N LYS A 23 -0.19 -6.35 -13.34
CA LYS A 23 -1.55 -5.83 -13.33
C LYS A 23 -1.40 -4.32 -13.45
N ASN A 24 -1.74 -3.80 -14.63
CA ASN A 24 -1.67 -2.40 -14.98
C ASN A 24 -2.14 -1.56 -13.78
N SER A 25 -1.19 -0.85 -13.19
CA SER A 25 -1.37 -0.16 -11.92
C SER A 25 -2.17 1.11 -12.16
N ASN A 26 -3.49 0.98 -12.20
CA ASN A 26 -4.43 2.09 -12.06
C ASN A 26 -4.25 2.87 -10.73
N SER A 27 -3.30 2.46 -9.88
CA SER A 27 -2.94 3.12 -8.62
C SER A 27 -2.47 4.57 -8.79
N PHE A 28 -1.80 4.93 -9.89
CA PHE A 28 -1.35 6.33 -10.08
C PHE A 28 -2.53 7.29 -10.27
N TRP A 29 -3.45 6.96 -11.18
CA TRP A 29 -4.62 7.79 -11.45
C TRP A 29 -5.59 7.85 -10.26
N ILE A 30 -5.77 6.73 -9.55
CA ILE A 30 -6.60 6.69 -8.33
C ILE A 30 -6.00 7.60 -7.25
N ASN A 31 -4.67 7.54 -7.04
CA ASN A 31 -4.00 8.38 -6.05
C ASN A 31 -4.00 9.87 -6.45
N LEU A 32 -3.87 10.19 -7.74
CA LEU A 32 -3.98 11.57 -8.24
C LEU A 32 -5.37 12.16 -7.96
N VAL A 33 -6.43 11.39 -8.22
CA VAL A 33 -7.81 11.80 -7.95
C VAL A 33 -8.05 11.99 -6.45
N ILE A 34 -7.51 11.10 -5.61
CA ILE A 34 -7.60 11.24 -4.14
C ILE A 34 -6.98 12.56 -3.67
N VAL A 35 -5.81 12.92 -4.20
CA VAL A 35 -5.09 14.14 -3.82
C VAL A 35 -5.87 15.38 -4.26
N LEU A 36 -6.36 15.40 -5.50
CA LEU A 36 -7.17 16.52 -6.01
C LEU A 36 -8.48 16.68 -5.20
N ALA A 37 -9.12 15.58 -4.82
CA ALA A 37 -10.30 15.61 -3.96
C ALA A 37 -9.98 16.21 -2.58
N CYS A 38 -8.86 15.83 -1.94
CA CYS A 38 -8.44 16.40 -0.66
C CYS A 38 -8.17 17.92 -0.76
N VAL A 39 -7.57 18.39 -1.85
CA VAL A 39 -7.36 19.84 -2.09
C VAL A 39 -8.69 20.55 -2.27
N GLY A 40 -9.60 19.99 -3.07
CA GLY A 40 -10.94 20.54 -3.28
C GLY A 40 -11.76 20.61 -1.98
N ILE A 41 -11.69 19.58 -1.14
CA ILE A 41 -12.34 19.56 0.18
C ILE A 41 -11.73 20.61 1.11
N GLY A 42 -10.40 20.75 1.15
CA GLY A 42 -9.73 21.78 1.94
C GLY A 42 -10.14 23.20 1.54
N GLN A 43 -10.26 23.44 0.23
CA GLN A 43 -10.76 24.72 -0.30
C GLN A 43 -12.25 24.92 0.04
N ALA A 44 -13.09 23.90 -0.09
CA ALA A 44 -14.51 23.97 0.22
C ALA A 44 -14.75 24.29 1.71
N ILE A 45 -13.98 23.68 2.62
CA ILE A 45 -14.07 23.96 4.06
C ILE A 45 -13.73 25.42 4.36
N PHE A 46 -12.74 26.01 3.68
CA PHE A 46 -12.40 27.42 3.87
C PHE A 46 -13.53 28.36 3.44
N HIS A 47 -14.14 28.12 2.27
CA HIS A 47 -15.23 28.96 1.77
C HIS A 47 -16.55 28.78 2.52
N VAL A 48 -16.86 27.55 2.97
CA VAL A 48 -18.17 27.23 3.57
C VAL A 48 -18.17 27.34 5.09
N VAL A 49 -17.09 26.95 5.78
CA VAL A 49 -17.05 26.92 7.26
C VAL A 49 -16.42 28.19 7.82
N LEU A 50 -15.32 28.66 7.21
CA LEU A 50 -14.60 29.84 7.70
C LEU A 50 -15.11 31.13 7.07
N GLY A 51 -15.67 31.06 5.86
CA GLY A 51 -16.24 32.20 5.12
C GLY A 51 -17.70 32.54 5.42
N ASP A 52 -18.35 31.85 6.36
CA ASP A 52 -19.74 32.14 6.73
C ASP A 52 -19.86 33.56 7.32
N LYS A 53 -20.86 34.32 6.86
CA LYS A 53 -21.14 35.70 7.29
C LYS A 53 -21.53 35.77 8.77
N SER A 54 -21.94 34.66 9.38
CA SER A 54 -22.22 34.57 10.82
C SER A 54 -20.99 34.82 11.69
N HIS A 55 -19.78 34.65 11.16
CA HIS A 55 -18.53 34.80 11.91
C HIS A 55 -17.90 36.20 11.81
N PHE A 56 -18.54 37.13 11.07
CA PHE A 56 -18.05 38.49 10.84
C PHE A 56 -19.08 39.55 11.26
N GLU A 57 -18.61 40.58 11.97
CA GLU A 57 -19.45 41.65 12.50
C GLU A 57 -19.97 42.53 11.36
N GLY A 58 -21.30 42.64 11.24
CA GLY A 58 -21.96 43.45 10.21
C GLY A 58 -21.89 42.89 8.79
N GLY A 59 -21.43 41.64 8.61
CA GLY A 59 -21.28 41.02 7.28
C GLY A 59 -20.08 41.52 6.49
N ASP A 60 -19.17 42.25 7.13
CA ASP A 60 -17.97 42.80 6.53
C ASP A 60 -16.74 41.99 6.98
N TYR A 61 -15.96 41.45 6.05
CA TYR A 61 -14.84 40.51 6.30
C TYR A 61 -13.65 41.13 7.06
N HIS A 62 -13.79 42.38 7.53
CA HIS A 62 -12.77 43.15 8.24
C HIS A 62 -12.82 43.00 9.77
N LYS A 63 -13.94 42.52 10.33
CA LYS A 63 -14.09 42.33 11.79
C LYS A 63 -14.51 40.91 12.13
N PRO A 64 -13.56 40.01 12.40
CA PRO A 64 -13.89 38.67 12.87
C PRO A 64 -14.43 38.74 14.31
N ILE A 65 -15.59 38.14 14.57
CA ILE A 65 -16.17 38.02 15.92
C ILE A 65 -15.61 36.76 16.61
N ASP A 66 -15.47 35.69 15.85
CA ASP A 66 -15.16 34.35 16.36
C ASP A 66 -13.80 33.84 15.87
N TRP A 67 -13.25 32.83 16.55
CA TRP A 67 -11.94 32.23 16.17
C TRP A 67 -11.92 31.82 14.69
N MET A 68 -13.02 31.25 14.20
CA MET A 68 -13.20 30.83 12.81
C MET A 68 -13.09 32.00 11.82
N GLY A 69 -13.64 33.17 12.17
CA GLY A 69 -13.50 34.39 11.36
C GLY A 69 -12.07 34.91 11.34
N ASN A 70 -11.37 34.86 12.48
CA ASN A 70 -9.96 35.30 12.55
C ASN A 70 -9.04 34.39 11.72
N MET A 71 -9.36 33.09 11.67
CA MET A 71 -8.67 32.13 10.80
C MET A 71 -8.95 32.39 9.31
N HIS A 72 -10.15 32.84 8.93
CA HIS A 72 -10.43 33.25 7.55
C HIS A 72 -9.69 34.54 7.13
N SER A 73 -9.55 35.50 8.05
CA SER A 73 -8.75 36.73 7.84
C SER A 73 -7.27 36.45 7.57
N GLY A 74 -6.77 35.25 7.87
CA GLY A 74 -5.44 34.79 7.48
C GLY A 74 -5.21 34.70 5.97
N GLY A 75 -6.26 34.83 5.15
CA GLY A 75 -6.16 34.96 3.70
C GLY A 75 -5.94 33.64 2.96
N PRO A 76 -5.52 33.69 1.68
CA PRO A 76 -5.48 32.51 0.80
C PRO A 76 -4.45 31.45 1.20
N ILE A 77 -3.58 31.75 2.17
CA ILE A 77 -2.59 30.80 2.70
C ILE A 77 -3.25 29.73 3.56
N VAL A 78 -4.34 30.05 4.27
CA VAL A 78 -5.04 29.14 5.19
C VAL A 78 -5.62 27.90 4.49
N PRO A 79 -6.36 28.01 3.37
CA PRO A 79 -6.83 26.82 2.67
C PRO A 79 -5.68 25.97 2.10
N LEU A 80 -4.55 26.59 1.72
CA LEU A 80 -3.38 25.86 1.26
C LEU A 80 -2.79 24.98 2.38
N LEU A 81 -2.62 25.53 3.59
CA LEU A 81 -2.15 24.74 4.73
C LEU A 81 -3.13 23.62 5.11
N MET A 82 -4.44 23.89 5.06
CA MET A 82 -5.47 22.87 5.32
C MET A 82 -5.45 21.76 4.28
N ALA A 83 -5.27 22.10 3.00
CA ALA A 83 -5.11 21.12 1.93
C ALA A 83 -3.86 20.25 2.13
N MET A 84 -2.71 20.84 2.47
CA MET A 84 -1.47 20.10 2.74
C MET A 84 -1.64 19.14 3.93
N PHE A 85 -2.34 19.57 4.98
CA PHE A 85 -2.65 18.72 6.13
C PHE A 85 -3.56 17.54 5.77
N MET A 86 -4.63 17.79 5.00
CA MET A 86 -5.52 16.72 4.52
C MET A 86 -4.80 15.71 3.62
N ILE A 87 -3.90 16.18 2.74
CA ILE A 87 -3.08 15.30 1.90
C ILE A 87 -2.16 14.43 2.78
N MET A 88 -1.51 15.01 3.79
CA MET A 88 -0.68 14.25 4.73
C MET A 88 -1.50 13.15 5.41
N LEU A 89 -2.69 13.48 5.94
CA LEU A 89 -3.56 12.50 6.60
C LEU A 89 -4.03 11.40 5.64
N ALA A 90 -4.46 11.77 4.44
CA ALA A 90 -4.89 10.81 3.43
C ALA A 90 -3.75 9.84 3.06
N PHE A 91 -2.53 10.35 2.89
CA PHE A 91 -1.36 9.52 2.59
C PHE A 91 -1.05 8.54 3.73
N VAL A 92 -1.11 8.98 4.99
CA VAL A 92 -0.88 8.10 6.14
C VAL A 92 -1.92 6.99 6.20
N ILE A 93 -3.21 7.31 5.99
CA ILE A 93 -4.29 6.32 6.03
C ILE A 93 -4.19 5.34 4.85
N GLU A 94 -3.99 5.84 3.64
CA GLU A 94 -3.80 5.00 2.44
C GLU A 94 -2.61 4.05 2.62
N ARG A 95 -1.48 4.56 3.13
CA ARG A 95 -0.29 3.76 3.38
C ARG A 95 -0.51 2.75 4.49
N ALA A 96 -1.20 3.11 5.56
CA ALA A 96 -1.54 2.16 6.61
C ALA A 96 -2.39 1.01 6.07
N ILE A 97 -3.48 1.32 5.33
CA ILE A 97 -4.36 0.31 4.73
C ILE A 97 -3.60 -0.56 3.72
N THR A 98 -2.75 0.04 2.89
CA THR A 98 -1.96 -0.69 1.89
C THR A 98 -0.97 -1.66 2.54
N ILE A 99 -0.26 -1.21 3.57
CA ILE A 99 0.67 -2.05 4.34
C ILE A 99 -0.09 -3.18 5.04
N LEU A 100 -1.24 -2.88 5.64
CA LEU A 100 -2.08 -3.88 6.30
C LEU A 100 -2.58 -4.95 5.32
N LYS A 101 -3.02 -4.56 4.12
CA LYS A 101 -3.41 -5.51 3.06
C LYS A 101 -2.22 -6.35 2.57
N ALA A 102 -1.02 -5.78 2.53
CA ALA A 102 0.19 -6.47 2.08
C ALA A 102 0.78 -7.44 3.14
N LYS A 103 0.61 -7.15 4.44
CA LYS A 103 1.21 -7.92 5.56
C LYS A 103 0.73 -9.37 5.64
N GLY A 104 -0.44 -9.70 5.09
CA GLY A 104 -1.05 -11.03 5.21
C GLY A 104 -1.56 -11.31 6.63
N LYS A 105 -2.20 -12.48 6.81
CA LYS A 105 -2.91 -12.83 8.05
C LYS A 105 -2.03 -13.36 9.17
N THR A 106 -0.86 -13.91 8.85
CA THR A 106 0.05 -14.56 9.81
C THR A 106 1.40 -13.84 9.92
N ASN A 107 2.10 -14.02 11.04
CA ASN A 107 3.39 -13.39 11.25
C ASN A 107 4.43 -14.02 10.30
N GLY A 108 5.10 -13.19 9.50
CA GLY A 108 6.10 -13.65 8.52
C GLY A 108 7.22 -14.50 9.13
N GLY A 109 7.64 -14.21 10.36
CA GLY A 109 8.70 -14.99 11.03
C GLY A 109 8.27 -16.42 11.39
N GLU A 110 7.05 -16.58 11.90
CA GLU A 110 6.48 -17.91 12.20
C GLU A 110 6.12 -18.68 10.93
N PHE A 111 5.60 -17.97 9.93
CA PHE A 111 5.29 -18.53 8.62
C PHE A 111 6.51 -19.20 7.98
N VAL A 112 7.65 -18.50 7.92
CA VAL A 112 8.88 -19.04 7.32
C VAL A 112 9.36 -20.29 8.08
N ARG A 113 9.31 -20.28 9.43
CA ARG A 113 9.67 -21.46 10.24
C ARG A 113 8.77 -22.67 9.95
N LYS A 114 7.45 -22.47 9.84
CA LYS A 114 6.50 -23.56 9.51
C LYS A 114 6.73 -24.12 8.11
N VAL A 115 6.93 -23.25 7.12
CA VAL A 115 7.22 -23.68 5.74
C VAL A 115 8.52 -24.47 5.67
N GLN A 116 9.59 -24.01 6.32
CA GLN A 116 10.86 -24.73 6.40
C GLN A 116 10.69 -26.10 7.06
N TYR A 117 9.90 -26.19 8.14
CA TYR A 117 9.61 -27.47 8.80
C TYR A 117 8.85 -28.46 7.89
N HIS A 118 7.82 -28.00 7.19
CA HIS A 118 7.08 -28.86 6.25
C HIS A 118 7.94 -29.33 5.07
N LEU A 119 8.86 -28.48 4.59
CA LEU A 119 9.82 -28.84 3.55
C LEU A 119 10.87 -29.84 4.04
N ALA A 120 11.35 -29.74 5.28
CA ALA A 120 12.27 -30.72 5.87
C ALA A 120 11.63 -32.12 5.96
N ASN A 121 10.32 -32.18 6.20
CA ASN A 121 9.54 -33.41 6.23
C ASN A 121 9.06 -33.88 4.83
N LYS A 122 9.54 -33.26 3.74
CA LYS A 122 9.13 -33.52 2.34
C LYS A 122 7.62 -33.36 2.07
N ASN A 123 6.89 -32.67 2.93
CA ASN A 123 5.45 -32.46 2.80
C ASN A 123 5.14 -31.13 2.10
N VAL A 124 5.25 -31.12 0.76
CA VAL A 124 5.06 -29.92 -0.07
C VAL A 124 3.59 -29.44 -0.04
N ASP A 125 2.62 -30.34 0.02
CA ASP A 125 1.19 -29.98 0.05
C ASP A 125 0.81 -29.27 1.36
N ALA A 126 1.41 -29.66 2.49
CA ALA A 126 1.22 -28.97 3.77
C ALA A 126 1.85 -27.55 3.76
N ALA A 127 3.01 -27.39 3.12
CA ALA A 127 3.64 -26.09 2.93
C ALA A 127 2.79 -25.16 2.05
N LEU A 128 2.14 -25.69 1.00
CA LEU A 128 1.19 -24.97 0.15
C LEU A 128 -0.03 -24.49 0.95
N ALA A 129 -0.60 -25.34 1.81
CA ALA A 129 -1.74 -24.98 2.66
C ALA A 129 -1.40 -23.84 3.65
N GLU A 130 -0.19 -23.83 4.23
CA GLU A 130 0.26 -22.72 5.09
C GLU A 130 0.51 -21.43 4.28
N CYS A 131 0.97 -21.52 3.02
CA CYS A 131 1.09 -20.35 2.13
C CYS A 131 -0.27 -19.72 1.82
N ASP A 132 -1.30 -20.56 1.63
CA ASP A 132 -2.68 -20.09 1.41
C ASP A 132 -3.28 -19.42 2.65
N LYS A 133 -2.91 -19.85 3.85
CA LYS A 133 -3.34 -19.19 5.10
C LYS A 133 -2.72 -17.80 5.26
N GLN A 134 -1.45 -17.61 4.88
CA GLN A 134 -0.78 -16.31 4.95
C GLN A 134 -1.41 -15.29 3.98
N SER A 135 -1.68 -15.72 2.74
CA SER A 135 -2.31 -14.94 1.66
C SER A 135 -1.79 -13.50 1.49
N GLY A 136 -0.55 -13.24 1.88
CA GLY A 136 0.12 -11.93 1.84
C GLY A 136 1.15 -11.87 0.72
N SER A 137 1.89 -10.77 0.63
CA SER A 137 2.91 -10.60 -0.42
C SER A 137 3.94 -11.74 -0.44
N VAL A 138 4.46 -12.13 0.73
CA VAL A 138 5.44 -13.21 0.88
C VAL A 138 4.81 -14.59 0.66
N GLY A 139 3.58 -14.80 1.11
CA GLY A 139 2.86 -16.08 0.96
C GLY A 139 2.56 -16.41 -0.50
N ASN A 140 2.14 -15.41 -1.30
CA ASN A 140 1.87 -15.60 -2.72
C ASN A 140 3.15 -15.91 -3.53
N VAL A 141 4.26 -15.26 -3.19
CA VAL A 141 5.57 -15.55 -3.81
C VAL A 141 6.03 -16.97 -3.46
N MET A 142 5.96 -17.35 -2.18
CA MET A 142 6.33 -18.69 -1.74
C MET A 142 5.44 -19.76 -2.37
N LYS A 143 4.12 -19.52 -2.47
CA LYS A 143 3.17 -20.40 -3.14
C LYS A 143 3.54 -20.64 -4.60
N ALA A 144 3.84 -19.58 -5.36
CA ALA A 144 4.25 -19.71 -6.76
C ALA A 144 5.57 -20.50 -6.90
N GLY A 145 6.53 -20.26 -5.99
CA GLY A 145 7.78 -21.03 -5.93
C GLY A 145 7.57 -22.51 -5.63
N LEU A 146 6.72 -22.84 -4.66
CA LEU A 146 6.37 -24.23 -4.30
C LEU A 146 5.57 -24.93 -5.40
N HIS A 147 4.70 -24.22 -6.10
CA HIS A 147 3.98 -24.75 -7.27
C HIS A 147 4.96 -25.12 -8.38
N ALA A 148 5.89 -24.21 -8.68
CA ALA A 148 6.97 -24.48 -9.62
C ALA A 148 7.83 -25.66 -9.17
N TYR A 149 8.13 -25.77 -7.88
CA TYR A 149 8.86 -26.91 -7.30
C TYR A 149 8.13 -28.22 -7.52
N LYS A 150 6.83 -28.27 -7.23
CA LYS A 150 5.98 -29.45 -7.47
C LYS A 150 5.95 -29.86 -8.94
N GLU A 151 5.88 -28.90 -9.85
CA GLU A 151 5.92 -29.17 -11.29
C GLU A 151 7.25 -29.81 -11.72
N MET A 152 8.40 -29.33 -11.21
CA MET A 152 9.71 -29.87 -11.60
C MET A 152 10.04 -31.25 -11.00
N ILE A 153 9.53 -31.59 -9.81
CA ILE A 153 9.60 -32.99 -9.33
C ILE A 153 8.78 -33.93 -10.21
N THR A 154 7.64 -33.47 -10.74
CA THR A 154 6.77 -34.31 -11.58
C THR A 154 7.32 -34.52 -13.00
N ASN A 155 8.07 -33.54 -13.54
CA ASN A 155 8.66 -33.59 -14.89
C ASN A 155 10.04 -34.29 -14.95
N THR A 156 10.50 -34.92 -13.87
CA THR A 156 11.76 -35.68 -13.86
C THR A 156 11.53 -37.20 -14.06
N GLU A 157 10.28 -37.62 -14.31
CA GLU A 157 9.94 -38.94 -14.86
C GLU A 157 9.80 -38.92 -16.38
#